data_AF-A0A2D7XT57-F1
#
_entry.id   AF-A0A2D7XT57-F1
#
_cell.length_a   1.000
_cell.length_b   1.000
_cell.length_c   1.000
_cell.angle_alpha   90.00
_cell.angle_beta   90.00
_cell.angle_gamma   90.00
#
_symmetry.space_group_name_H-M   'P 1'
#
loop_
_entity.id
_entity.type
_entity.pdbx_description
1 polymer ?
#
loop_
_entity_poly.entity_id
_entity_poly.type
_entity_poly.pdbx_seq_one_letter_code
_entity_poly.pdbx_strand_id
1 'polypeptide(L)'
;MMKTALVLATAIVLGAPAALAGEAAPVKAEFKFEADRSVEANYEAIQAKADSVCRVASKRSDTFTRNDTAETVQCKSELVDAAVAALGVTEMSDMHAERKS
;
A
#
# COMPACT_ATOMS: atom_id res chain seq x y z
N MET A 1 19.61 33.61 -13.72
CA MET A 1 18.45 33.35 -12.84
C MET A 1 18.47 31.87 -12.50
N MET A 2 19.03 31.50 -11.35
CA MET A 2 19.07 30.11 -10.87
C MET A 2 17.95 29.95 -9.85
N LYS A 3 16.90 29.19 -10.20
CA LYS A 3 15.87 28.79 -9.24
C LYS A 3 16.12 27.31 -8.92
N THR A 4 17.08 27.09 -8.02
CA THR A 4 17.29 25.81 -7.36
C THR A 4 16.04 25.48 -6.54
N ALA A 5 15.18 24.62 -7.10
CA ALA A 5 14.07 24.03 -6.38
C ALA A 5 14.65 22.95 -5.45
N LEU A 6 14.66 23.27 -4.17
CA LEU A 6 15.11 22.40 -3.10
C LEU A 6 14.20 21.15 -3.05
N VAL A 7 14.82 19.98 -3.13
CA VAL A 7 14.21 18.66 -2.93
C VAL A 7 13.64 18.61 -1.52
N LEU A 8 12.33 18.33 -1.38
CA LEU A 8 11.72 17.95 -0.11
C LEU A 8 11.46 16.44 -0.13
N ALA A 9 12.47 15.67 0.27
CA ALA A 9 12.31 14.26 0.56
C ALA A 9 11.66 14.13 1.95
N THR A 10 10.34 14.05 1.99
CA THR A 10 9.60 13.73 3.23
C THR A 10 9.63 12.22 3.44
N ALA A 11 10.62 11.75 4.21
CA ALA A 11 10.56 10.44 4.85
C ALA A 11 9.61 10.54 6.05
N ILE A 12 8.36 10.07 5.88
CA ILE A 12 7.38 10.03 6.96
C ILE A 12 7.62 8.76 7.78
N VAL A 13 8.32 8.90 8.90
CA VAL A 13 8.43 7.85 9.92
C VAL A 13 7.27 8.02 10.90
N LEU A 14 6.20 7.26 10.69
CA LEU A 14 5.12 7.12 11.66
C LEU A 14 5.49 6.01 12.65
N GLY A 15 6.02 6.39 13.81
CA GLY A 15 6.23 5.51 14.95
C GLY A 15 5.13 5.73 15.99
N ALA A 16 4.26 4.73 16.17
CA ALA A 16 3.41 4.62 17.35
C ALA A 16 3.91 3.42 18.18
N PRO A 17 4.17 3.57 19.50
CA PRO A 17 4.56 2.47 20.35
C PRO A 17 3.30 1.78 20.88
N ALA A 18 2.98 0.61 20.34
CA ALA A 18 2.09 -0.34 20.98
C ALA A 18 2.81 -1.69 21.00
N ALA A 19 3.30 -2.08 22.16
CA ALA A 19 3.85 -3.40 22.40
C ALA A 19 2.78 -4.26 23.09
N LEU A 20 2.67 -5.50 22.62
CA LEU A 20 2.06 -6.68 23.26
C LEU A 20 0.60 -7.01 22.90
N ALA A 21 0.37 -7.27 21.62
CA ALA A 21 -0.24 -8.52 21.17
C ALA A 21 0.69 -9.12 20.11
N GLY A 22 0.57 -10.41 19.77
CA GLY A 22 1.29 -11.03 18.66
C GLY A 22 0.82 -10.49 17.30
N GLU A 23 0.75 -9.17 17.14
CA GLU A 23 0.49 -8.48 15.88
C GLU A 23 1.69 -8.78 14.99
N ALA A 24 1.44 -9.64 13.99
CA ALA A 24 2.31 -9.77 12.84
C ALA A 24 2.74 -8.36 12.43
N ALA A 25 4.05 -8.11 12.38
CA ALA A 25 4.57 -6.79 12.06
C ALA A 25 3.83 -6.26 10.82
N PRO A 26 3.31 -5.01 10.84
CA PRO A 26 2.45 -4.52 9.78
C PRO A 26 3.20 -4.64 8.45
N VAL A 27 2.53 -5.24 7.46
CA VAL A 27 3.12 -5.47 6.15
C VAL A 27 3.39 -4.11 5.50
N LYS A 28 4.64 -3.82 5.19
CA LYS A 28 5.05 -2.54 4.59
C LYS A 28 5.42 -2.74 3.12
N ALA A 29 4.92 -1.87 2.25
CA ALA A 29 5.28 -1.82 0.84
C ALA A 29 5.43 -0.37 0.38
N GLU A 30 6.45 -0.12 -0.46
CA GLU A 30 6.59 1.16 -1.16
C GLU A 30 5.84 1.12 -2.49
N PHE A 31 4.94 2.09 -2.66
CA PHE A 31 4.18 2.34 -3.87
C PHE A 31 4.65 3.62 -4.52
N LYS A 32 4.71 3.65 -5.85
CA LYS A 32 5.15 4.80 -6.63
C LYS A 32 4.13 5.06 -7.73
N PHE A 33 3.84 6.33 -7.97
CA PHE A 33 3.09 6.77 -9.12
C PHE A 33 4.06 7.09 -10.26
N GLU A 34 3.88 6.43 -11.40
CA GLU A 34 4.66 6.60 -12.62
C GLU A 34 3.85 7.49 -13.58
N ALA A 35 4.33 8.73 -13.78
CA ALA A 35 3.61 9.76 -14.54
C ALA A 35 3.56 9.50 -16.06
N ASP A 36 4.38 8.57 -16.56
CA ASP A 36 4.36 8.04 -17.93
C ASP A 36 3.27 6.98 -18.15
N ARG A 37 2.56 6.57 -17.08
CA ARG A 37 1.45 5.62 -17.13
C ARG A 37 0.12 6.31 -16.83
N SER A 38 -0.97 5.71 -17.32
CA SER A 38 -2.32 6.15 -16.95
C SER A 38 -2.58 5.94 -15.46
N VAL A 39 -3.54 6.68 -14.90
CA VAL A 39 -3.97 6.53 -13.51
C VAL A 39 -4.49 5.11 -13.24
N GLU A 40 -5.24 4.54 -14.19
CA GLU A 40 -5.70 3.16 -14.14
C GLU A 40 -4.54 2.16 -14.08
N ALA A 41 -3.53 2.30 -14.96
CA ALA A 41 -2.38 1.41 -14.96
C ALA A 41 -1.56 1.49 -13.67
N ASN A 42 -1.43 2.70 -13.09
CA ASN A 42 -0.82 2.87 -11.77
C ASN A 42 -1.61 2.17 -10.67
N TYR A 43 -2.93 2.30 -10.68
CA TYR A 43 -3.80 1.67 -9.69
C TYR A 43 -3.79 0.14 -9.78
N GLU A 44 -3.80 -0.43 -10.98
CA GLU A 44 -3.63 -1.88 -11.18
C GLU A 44 -2.26 -2.37 -10.69
N ALA A 45 -1.19 -1.61 -10.93
CA ALA A 45 0.14 -1.93 -10.43
C ALA A 45 0.20 -1.93 -8.89
N ILE A 46 -0.48 -0.98 -8.24
CA ILE A 46 -0.61 -0.92 -6.77
C ILE A 46 -1.37 -2.15 -6.26
N GLN A 47 -2.51 -2.49 -6.86
CA GLN A 47 -3.28 -3.67 -6.47
C GLN A 47 -2.49 -4.97 -6.63
N ALA A 48 -1.78 -5.13 -7.74
CA ALA A 48 -0.96 -6.31 -8.02
C ALA A 48 0.21 -6.42 -7.03
N LYS A 49 0.85 -5.30 -6.71
CA LYS A 49 1.95 -5.28 -5.74
C LYS A 49 1.46 -5.53 -4.31
N ALA A 50 0.32 -4.97 -3.91
CA ALA A 50 -0.30 -5.26 -2.63
C ALA A 50 -0.65 -6.76 -2.49
N ASP A 51 -1.26 -7.36 -3.51
CA ASP A 51 -1.54 -8.81 -3.54
C ASP A 51 -0.27 -9.65 -3.42
N SER A 52 0.77 -9.31 -4.19
CA SER A 52 2.06 -10.02 -4.15
C SER A 52 2.70 -9.94 -2.76
N VAL A 53 2.74 -8.74 -2.17
CA VAL A 53 3.33 -8.51 -0.85
C VAL A 53 2.54 -9.24 0.25
N CYS A 54 1.21 -9.17 0.23
CA CYS A 54 0.37 -9.89 1.18
C CYS A 54 0.54 -11.41 1.04
N ARG A 55 0.56 -11.96 -0.18
CA ARG A 55 0.83 -13.40 -0.39
C ARG A 55 2.20 -13.81 0.15
N VAL A 56 3.23 -12.99 -0.02
CA VAL A 56 4.57 -13.28 0.52
C VAL A 56 4.57 -13.20 2.05
N ALA A 57 3.86 -12.25 2.64
CA ALA A 57 3.70 -12.13 4.08
C ALA A 57 2.94 -13.33 4.66
N SER A 58 1.80 -13.72 4.10
CA SER A 58 1.03 -14.89 4.54
C SER A 58 1.86 -16.18 4.45
N LYS A 59 2.62 -16.37 3.36
CA LYS A 59 3.55 -17.52 3.22
C LYS A 59 4.67 -17.56 4.25
N ARG A 60 5.09 -16.39 4.78
CA ARG A 60 6.11 -16.29 5.82
C ARG A 60 5.54 -16.45 7.22
N SER A 61 4.27 -16.10 7.42
CA SER A 61 3.63 -16.14 8.74
C SER A 61 3.34 -17.56 9.22
N ASP A 62 2.85 -18.48 8.38
CA ASP A 62 2.59 -19.84 8.90
C ASP A 62 2.38 -20.89 7.80
N THR A 63 2.97 -22.06 8.03
CA THR A 63 2.32 -23.37 8.06
C THR A 63 0.78 -23.38 7.83
N PHE A 64 0.34 -23.10 6.60
CA PHE A 64 -0.97 -23.35 5.96
C PHE A 64 -2.19 -23.63 6.87
N THR A 65 -3.06 -22.63 7.07
CA THR A 65 -4.46 -22.85 7.49
C THR A 65 -5.45 -22.01 6.67
N ARG A 66 -6.66 -22.53 6.49
CA ARG A 66 -7.72 -21.99 5.60
C ARG A 66 -8.17 -20.54 5.89
N ASN A 67 -7.70 -19.91 6.98
CA ASN A 67 -7.93 -18.50 7.30
C ASN A 67 -7.08 -17.51 6.49
N ASP A 68 -6.05 -17.98 5.78
CA ASP A 68 -5.12 -17.14 5.01
C ASP A 68 -5.82 -16.23 3.99
N THR A 69 -6.99 -16.64 3.44
CA THR A 69 -7.68 -15.87 2.41
C THR A 69 -8.30 -14.59 2.96
N ALA A 70 -8.93 -14.62 4.13
CA ALA A 70 -9.56 -13.45 4.73
C ALA A 70 -8.50 -12.42 5.16
N GLU A 71 -7.42 -12.89 5.78
CA GLU A 71 -6.29 -12.04 6.19
C GLU A 71 -5.55 -11.46 4.97
N THR A 72 -5.38 -12.24 3.88
CA THR A 72 -4.76 -11.73 2.65
C THR A 72 -5.63 -10.66 1.97
N VAL A 73 -6.96 -10.84 1.95
CA VAL A 73 -7.89 -9.84 1.41
C VAL A 73 -7.87 -8.56 2.25
N GLN A 74 -7.86 -8.67 3.58
CA GLN A 74 -7.75 -7.54 4.49
C GLN A 74 -6.42 -6.79 4.29
N CYS A 75 -5.29 -7.52 4.31
CA CYS A 75 -3.96 -6.96 4.05
C CYS A 75 -3.90 -6.23 2.70
N LYS A 76 -4.47 -6.82 1.64
CA LYS A 76 -4.48 -6.19 0.31
C LYS A 76 -5.27 -4.89 0.34
N SER A 77 -6.47 -4.90 0.94
CA SER A 77 -7.29 -3.69 1.04
C SER A 77 -6.55 -2.60 1.82
N GLU A 78 -6.02 -2.91 3.01
CA GLU A 78 -5.31 -1.94 3.85
C GLU A 78 -4.09 -1.33 3.15
N LEU A 79 -3.34 -2.13 2.40
CA LEU A 79 -2.19 -1.64 1.62
C LEU A 79 -2.61 -0.75 0.45
N VAL A 80 -3.67 -1.10 -0.28
CA VAL A 80 -4.17 -0.26 -1.38
C VAL A 80 -4.72 1.05 -0.84
N ASP A 81 -5.44 1.02 0.28
CA ASP A 81 -6.00 2.21 0.94
C ASP A 81 -4.89 3.17 1.37
N ALA A 82 -3.86 2.63 2.04
CA ALA A 82 -2.69 3.39 2.46
C ALA A 82 -1.93 3.96 1.27
N ALA A 83 -1.79 3.19 0.18
CA ALA A 83 -1.11 3.63 -1.04
C ALA A 83 -1.85 4.78 -1.72
N VAL A 84 -3.16 4.66 -1.92
CA VAL A 84 -4.00 5.70 -2.55
C VAL A 84 -3.97 6.97 -1.71
N ALA A 85 -4.13 6.87 -0.39
CA ALA A 85 -4.06 8.01 0.51
C ALA A 85 -2.68 8.68 0.53
N ALA A 86 -1.60 7.90 0.49
CA ALA A 86 -0.23 8.43 0.49
C ALA A 86 0.18 9.07 -0.84
N LEU A 87 -0.30 8.53 -1.97
CA LEU A 87 -0.03 9.09 -3.30
C LEU A 87 -0.82 10.38 -3.56
N GLY A 88 -2.01 10.51 -2.95
CA GLY A 88 -2.77 11.76 -2.97
C GLY A 88 -3.23 12.22 -4.36
N VAL A 89 -3.29 11.31 -5.33
CA VAL A 89 -3.76 11.59 -6.70
C VAL A 89 -5.28 11.51 -6.72
N THR A 90 -5.97 12.65 -6.89
CA THR A 90 -7.45 12.74 -6.83
C THR A 90 -8.14 11.72 -7.73
N GLU A 91 -7.74 11.63 -8.99
CA GLU A 91 -8.32 10.68 -9.97
C GLU A 91 -8.13 9.21 -9.54
N MET A 92 -7.04 8.90 -8.85
CA MET A 92 -6.81 7.55 -8.29
C MET A 92 -7.70 7.29 -7.08
N SER A 93 -7.89 8.29 -6.23
CA SER A 93 -8.79 8.21 -5.07
C SER A 93 -10.24 8.02 -5.48
N ASP A 94 -10.69 8.74 -6.51
CA ASP A 94 -12.06 8.63 -7.05
C ASP A 94 -12.30 7.22 -7.61
N MET A 95 -11.39 6.72 -8.45
CA MET A 95 -11.47 5.35 -8.97
C MET A 95 -11.42 4.29 -7.87
N HIS A 96 -10.62 4.50 -6.81
CA HIS A 96 -10.56 3.57 -5.68
C HIS A 96 -11.88 3.54 -4.90
N ALA A 97 -12.53 4.69 -4.73
CA ALA A 97 -13.84 4.79 -4.08
C ALA A 97 -14.94 4.10 -4.92
N GLU A 98 -14.96 4.31 -6.23
CA GLU A 98 -15.91 3.66 -7.16
C GLU A 98 -15.76 2.13 -7.18
N ARG A 99 -14.53 1.61 -7.07
CA ARG A 99 -14.28 0.16 -7.07
C ARG A 99 -14.53 -0.51 -5.72
N LYS A 100 -14.79 0.28 -4.67
CA LYS A 100 -15.13 -0.20 -3.31
C LYS A 100 -16.63 -0.18 -3.00
N SER A 101 -17.41 0.64 -3.71
CA SER A 101 -18.87 0.70 -3.57
C SER A 101 -19.56 -0.51 -4.18
#